data_AF-A0A7J0FM86-F1
#
_entry.id   AF-A0A7J0FM86-F1
#
_cell.length_a   1.000
_cell.length_b   1.000
_cell.length_c   1.000
_cell.angle_alpha   90.00
_cell.angle_beta   90.00
_cell.angle_gamma   90.00
#
_symmetry.space_group_name_H-M   'P 1'
#
loop_
_entity.id
_entity.type
_entity.pdbx_description
1 polymer ?
#
loop_
_entity_poly.entity_id
_entity_poly.type
_entity_poly.pdbx_seq_one_letter_code
_entity_poly.pdbx_strand_id
1 'polypeptide(L)'
;MTRFVGLDLTPFHSATGISSPLSAEPEEFLDRTIGFTINYTKEDPYDPRELSEIPEIRLWFVRLDAAYPWLPVLLDWRAGELARYAAMLVPHQVTI
;
A
#
# COMPACT_ATOMS: atom_id res chain seq x y z
N MET A 1 1.68 1.26 16.31
CA MET A 1 0.79 2.36 15.86
C MET A 1 1.58 3.15 14.82
N THR A 2 1.42 2.80 13.54
CA THR A 2 2.23 3.38 12.46
C THR A 2 1.51 4.61 11.93
N ARG A 3 2.11 5.78 12.15
CA ARG A 3 1.58 7.07 11.69
C ARG A 3 2.08 7.28 10.26
N PHE A 4 1.22 7.54 9.28
CA PHE A 4 1.59 7.87 7.89
C PHE A 4 2.20 9.28 7.79
N VAL A 5 3.26 9.57 8.56
CA VAL A 5 3.96 10.85 8.48
C VAL A 5 4.88 10.82 7.27
N GLY A 6 4.57 11.59 6.23
CA GLY A 6 5.52 11.96 5.19
C GLY A 6 5.92 10.86 4.19
N LEU A 7 4.97 10.08 3.67
CA LEU A 7 5.25 9.08 2.61
C LEU A 7 6.36 8.06 2.97
N ASP A 8 6.57 7.85 4.26
CA ASP A 8 7.64 7.00 4.78
C ASP A 8 7.40 5.52 4.45
N LEU A 9 8.34 4.90 3.72
CA LEU A 9 8.30 3.49 3.36
C LEU A 9 9.03 2.59 4.38
N THR A 10 9.60 3.15 5.46
CA THR A 10 10.24 2.38 6.53
C THR A 10 9.37 1.22 7.05
N PRO A 11 8.04 1.40 7.29
CA PRO A 11 7.19 0.29 7.72
C PRO A 11 7.14 -0.87 6.72
N PHE A 12 7.15 -0.56 5.41
CA PHE A 12 7.18 -1.57 4.36
C PHE A 12 8.53 -2.30 4.33
N HIS A 13 9.64 -1.56 4.41
CA HIS A 13 10.98 -2.14 4.45
C HIS A 13 11.17 -3.04 5.67
N SER A 14 10.72 -2.61 6.85
CA SER A 14 10.81 -3.41 8.08
C SER A 14 9.96 -4.68 8.02
N ALA A 15 8.77 -4.63 7.43
CA ALA A 15 7.87 -5.78 7.35
C ALA A 15 8.30 -6.80 6.29
N THR A 16 8.86 -6.34 5.17
CA THR A 16 9.18 -7.21 4.01
C THR A 16 10.66 -7.56 3.90
N GLY A 17 11.55 -6.82 4.56
CA GLY A 17 13.00 -6.91 4.37
C GLY A 17 13.48 -6.31 3.03
N ILE A 18 12.55 -5.85 2.18
CA ILE A 18 12.86 -5.26 0.88
C ILE A 18 13.25 -3.81 1.13
N SER A 19 14.53 -3.51 1.07
CA SER A 19 15.04 -2.15 1.30
C SER A 19 15.41 -1.42 0.01
N SER A 20 15.54 -2.16 -1.11
CA SER A 20 15.87 -1.60 -2.42
C SER A 20 15.14 -2.36 -3.53
N PRO A 21 14.56 -1.67 -4.52
CA PRO A 21 13.88 -2.30 -5.66
C PRO A 21 14.83 -3.08 -6.57
N LEU A 22 16.14 -2.81 -6.50
CA LEU A 22 17.19 -3.48 -7.29
C LEU A 22 17.81 -4.68 -6.56
N SER A 23 17.57 -4.82 -5.25
CA SER A 23 18.02 -5.98 -4.47
C SER A 23 17.06 -7.16 -4.58
N ALA A 24 16.10 -7.07 -5.50
CA ALA A 24 15.00 -7.98 -5.57
C ALA A 24 15.38 -9.22 -6.40
N GLU A 25 15.61 -10.36 -5.74
CA GLU A 25 15.83 -11.64 -6.41
C GLU A 25 14.48 -12.26 -6.83
N PRO A 26 14.19 -12.38 -8.15
CA PRO A 26 12.85 -12.77 -8.64
C PRO A 26 12.34 -14.11 -8.10
N GLU A 27 13.24 -15.08 -7.87
CA GLU A 27 12.88 -16.41 -7.37
C GLU A 27 12.37 -16.38 -5.92
N GLU A 28 12.99 -15.57 -5.05
CA GLU A 28 12.52 -15.42 -3.66
C GLU A 28 11.13 -14.79 -3.56
N PHE A 29 10.72 -14.07 -4.60
CA PHE A 29 9.45 -13.37 -4.64
C PHE A 29 8.28 -14.21 -5.10
N LEU A 30 8.53 -15.24 -5.92
CA LEU A 30 7.46 -16.10 -6.44
C LEU A 30 6.77 -16.91 -5.33
N ASP A 31 7.50 -17.23 -4.27
CA ASP A 31 6.97 -17.98 -3.11
C ASP A 31 6.40 -17.07 -2.01
N ARG A 32 6.55 -15.75 -2.15
CA ARG A 32 6.12 -14.78 -1.13
C ARG A 32 4.80 -14.14 -1.51
N THR A 33 4.00 -13.88 -0.48
CA THR A 33 2.74 -13.15 -0.63
C THR A 33 2.66 -12.05 0.41
N ILE A 34 2.22 -10.86 -0.01
CA ILE A 34 2.14 -9.66 0.81
C ILE A 34 0.68 -9.27 0.98
N GLY A 35 0.28 -9.06 2.23
CA GLY A 35 -0.99 -8.44 2.59
C GLY A 35 -0.80 -7.23 3.49
N PHE A 36 -1.70 -6.27 3.39
CA PHE A 36 -1.65 -5.05 4.17
C PHE A 36 -2.64 -5.08 5.34
N THR A 37 -2.14 -4.81 6.55
CA THR A 37 -2.98 -4.46 7.70
C THR A 37 -2.79 -2.98 8.01
N ILE A 38 -3.78 -2.17 7.69
CA ILE A 38 -3.72 -0.71 7.86
C ILE A 38 -4.48 -0.34 9.14
N ASN A 39 -3.73 -0.01 10.19
CA ASN A 39 -4.29 0.49 11.44
C ASN A 39 -4.41 2.02 11.38
N TYR A 40 -5.49 2.51 10.78
CA TYR A 40 -5.79 3.93 10.68
C TYR A 40 -6.98 4.30 11.56
N THR A 41 -6.77 5.26 12.47
CA THR A 41 -7.83 5.82 13.31
C THR A 41 -8.39 7.05 12.60
N LYS A 42 -9.65 6.97 12.15
CA LYS A 42 -10.38 8.13 11.63
C LYS A 42 -10.55 9.16 12.74
N GLU A 43 -10.37 10.44 12.42
CA GLU A 43 -10.60 11.54 13.38
C GLU A 43 -12.07 11.61 13.80
N ASP A 44 -12.98 11.40 12.84
CA ASP A 44 -14.41 11.27 13.07
C ASP A 44 -14.85 9.81 12.85
N PRO A 45 -15.38 9.11 13.88
CA PRO A 45 -15.92 7.76 13.74
C PRO A 45 -17.08 7.64 12.74
N TYR A 46 -17.79 8.73 12.45
CA TYR A 46 -18.93 8.76 11.52
C TYR A 46 -18.54 9.14 10.10
N ASP A 47 -17.25 9.37 9.84
CA ASP A 47 -16.74 9.66 8.51
C ASP A 47 -16.99 8.47 7.56
N PRO A 48 -17.82 8.63 6.52
CA PRO A 48 -18.22 7.54 5.63
C PRO A 48 -17.12 7.15 4.64
N ARG A 49 -16.03 7.92 4.54
CA ARG A 49 -14.96 7.70 3.57
C ARG A 49 -14.32 6.33 3.72
N GLU A 50 -14.18 5.61 2.62
CA GLU A 50 -13.38 4.39 2.55
C GLU A 50 -11.89 4.71 2.69
N LEU A 51 -11.05 3.74 3.05
CA LEU A 51 -9.60 3.98 3.23
C LEU A 51 -8.91 4.50 1.96
N SER A 52 -9.40 4.13 0.77
CA SER A 52 -8.88 4.61 -0.52
C SER A 52 -9.19 6.09 -0.78
N GLU A 53 -10.19 6.64 -0.13
CA GLU A 53 -10.57 8.06 -0.23
C GLU A 53 -9.71 8.94 0.68
N ILE A 54 -9.02 8.35 1.66
CA ILE A 54 -8.14 9.06 2.60
C ILE A 54 -6.82 9.42 1.89
N PRO A 55 -6.52 10.72 1.68
CA PRO A 55 -5.35 11.15 0.91
C PRO A 55 -4.02 10.60 1.41
N GLU A 56 -3.82 10.54 2.72
CA GLU A 56 -2.57 10.09 3.33
C GLU A 56 -2.28 8.62 3.04
N ILE A 57 -3.30 7.77 3.15
CA ILE A 57 -3.20 6.34 2.86
C ILE A 57 -2.96 6.16 1.37
N ARG A 58 -3.78 6.81 0.54
CA ARG A 58 -3.69 6.71 -0.91
C ARG A 58 -2.33 7.14 -1.45
N LEU A 59 -1.85 8.30 -1.02
CA LEU A 59 -0.55 8.83 -1.44
C LEU A 59 0.60 7.93 -0.99
N TRP A 60 0.47 7.25 0.14
CA TRP A 60 1.44 6.24 0.56
C TRP A 60 1.49 5.05 -0.40
N PHE A 61 0.34 4.55 -0.86
CA PHE A 61 0.29 3.49 -1.89
C PHE A 61 0.84 3.95 -3.24
N VAL A 62 0.56 5.19 -3.65
CA VAL A 62 1.15 5.78 -4.87
C VAL A 62 2.67 5.88 -4.75
N ARG A 63 3.19 6.31 -3.59
CA ARG A 63 4.63 6.34 -3.33
C ARG A 63 5.25 4.94 -3.39
N LEU A 64 4.55 3.95 -2.85
CA LEU A 64 4.96 2.55 -2.84
C LEU A 64 5.02 1.97 -4.26
N ASP A 65 3.99 2.19 -5.08
CA ASP A 65 3.94 1.82 -6.51
C ASP A 65 5.11 2.44 -7.29
N ALA A 66 5.37 3.74 -7.07
CA ALA A 66 6.47 4.43 -7.72
C ALA A 66 7.86 3.91 -7.29
N ALA A 67 8.02 3.40 -6.07
CA ALA A 67 9.28 2.77 -5.62
C ALA A 67 9.42 1.32 -6.08
N TYR A 68 8.32 0.57 -6.09
CA TYR A 68 8.28 -0.87 -6.29
C TYR A 68 7.20 -1.24 -7.32
N PRO A 69 7.39 -0.93 -8.61
CA PRO A 69 6.37 -1.12 -9.65
C PRO A 69 6.00 -2.60 -9.90
N TRP A 70 6.85 -3.53 -9.45
CA TRP A 70 6.62 -4.98 -9.52
C TRP A 70 5.81 -5.53 -8.34
N LEU A 71 5.51 -4.72 -7.32
CA LEU A 71 4.79 -5.15 -6.13
C LEU A 71 3.44 -5.84 -6.39
N PRO A 72 2.63 -5.47 -7.41
CA PRO A 72 1.37 -6.17 -7.70
C PRO A 72 1.49 -7.67 -7.90
N VAL A 73 2.65 -8.16 -8.36
CA VAL A 73 2.93 -9.60 -8.56
C VAL A 73 3.00 -10.36 -7.23
N LEU A 74 3.33 -9.67 -6.13
CA LEU A 74 3.54 -10.28 -4.82
C LEU A 74 2.34 -10.18 -3.89
N LEU A 75 1.28 -9.49 -4.31
CA LEU A 75 0.12 -9.29 -3.45
C LEU A 75 -0.65 -10.59 -3.28
N ASP A 76 -1.29 -10.76 -2.13
CA ASP A 76 -2.20 -11.89 -1.93
C ASP A 76 -3.49 -11.65 -2.70
N TRP A 77 -3.53 -12.18 -3.92
CA TRP A 77 -4.68 -12.07 -4.81
C TRP A 77 -5.89 -12.82 -4.25
N ARG A 78 -5.68 -13.89 -3.47
CA ARG A 78 -6.77 -14.67 -2.86
C ARG A 78 -7.43 -13.93 -1.71
N ALA A 79 -6.66 -13.10 -1.00
CA ALA A 79 -7.17 -12.20 0.04
C ALA A 79 -7.75 -10.88 -0.53
N GLY A 80 -7.68 -10.66 -1.84
CA GLY A 80 -8.19 -9.43 -2.49
C GLY A 80 -7.25 -8.23 -2.36
N GLU A 81 -5.99 -8.43 -1.99
CA GLU A 81 -5.02 -7.34 -1.79
C GLU A 81 -4.70 -6.61 -3.10
N LEU A 82 -4.74 -7.33 -4.23
CA LEU A 82 -4.60 -6.70 -5.55
C LEU A 82 -5.73 -5.71 -5.84
N ALA A 83 -6.97 -6.06 -5.50
CA ALA A 83 -8.12 -5.17 -5.71
C ALA A 83 -8.03 -3.95 -4.78
N ARG A 84 -7.64 -4.14 -3.51
CA ARG A 84 -7.38 -3.03 -2.58
C ARG A 84 -6.27 -2.12 -3.11
N TYR A 85 -5.16 -2.70 -3.56
CA TYR A 85 -4.04 -1.95 -4.12
C TYR A 85 -4.45 -1.12 -5.34
N ALA A 86 -5.18 -1.73 -6.28
CA ALA A 86 -5.71 -1.02 -7.44
C ALA A 86 -6.65 0.11 -7.03
N ALA A 87 -7.54 -0.10 -6.05
CA ALA A 87 -8.41 0.95 -5.54
C ALA A 87 -7.63 2.13 -4.93
N MET A 88 -6.45 1.89 -4.37
CA MET A 88 -5.59 2.97 -3.86
C MET A 88 -4.90 3.76 -4.99
N LEU A 89 -4.71 3.18 -6.17
CA LEU A 89 -4.09 3.87 -7.31
C LEU A 89 -5.11 4.58 -8.21
N VAL A 90 -6.36 4.14 -8.19
CA VAL A 90 -7.43 4.77 -8.97
C VAL A 90 -7.79 6.13 -8.38
N PRO A 91 -7.78 7.21 -9.19
CA PRO A 91 -8.27 8.50 -8.74
C PRO A 91 -9.76 8.40 -8.41
N HIS A 92 -10.10 8.56 -7.14
CA HIS A 92 -11.48 8.78 -6.71
C HIS A 92 -11.84 10.22 -7.11
N GLN A 93 -13.02 10.42 -7.68
CA GLN A 93 -13.36 11.55 -8.55
C GLN A 93 -12.73 12.90 -8.15
N VAL A 94 -12.11 13.55 -9.14
CA VAL A 94 -11.82 14.99 -9.07
C VAL A 94 -13.09 15.70 -9.52
N THR A 95 -13.93 16.10 -8.58
CA THR A 95 -14.98 17.09 -8.90
C THR A 95 -14.26 18.42 -9.08
N ILE A 96 -14.14 18.87 -10.34
CA ILE A 96 -13.68 20.23 -10.70
C ILE A 96 -14.88 21.17 -10.62
#